data_AF-A0A7X8KXQ5-F1
#
_entry.id   AF-A0A7X8KXQ5-F1
#
_cell.length_a   1.000
_cell.length_b   1.000
_cell.length_c   1.000
_cell.angle_alpha   90.00
_cell.angle_beta   90.00
_cell.angle_gamma   90.00
#
_symmetry.space_group_name_H-M   'P 1'
#
loop_
_entity.id
_entity.type
_entity.pdbx_description
1 polymer ?
#
loop_
_entity_poly.entity_id
_entity_poly.type
_entity_poly.pdbx_seq_one_letter_code
_entity_poly.pdbx_strand_id
1 'polypeptide(L)'
;FILFFNFIMGINFVERVALLYEESFEMTKALFDSVPEGMRTGQFEESIKNFEEMAGMMRTLVTNIFPAVLIGASIITSYINYIVASRIGRRFSISIKEHEGISHFSFPRSFMIAMAGLLLLSYLLGLLNINIEIIQLNLFIIVFMAMLLQGIAVIKFYIDKRGFGKFVRTVIMIVIVYMIINFSVIYALIGLVDLTVNIRKLNRAQ
;
A
#
# COMPACT_ATOMS: atom_id res chain seq x y z
N PHE A 1 11.90 12.52 7.95
CA PHE A 1 12.57 11.63 8.91
C PHE A 1 13.69 10.81 8.26
N ILE A 2 13.42 10.00 7.21
CA ILE A 2 14.43 9.16 6.56
C ILE A 2 15.57 9.96 5.89
N LEU A 3 15.24 11.03 5.15
CA LEU A 3 16.25 11.91 4.53
C LEU A 3 17.12 12.64 5.57
N PHE A 4 16.54 12.94 6.74
CA PHE A 4 17.25 13.55 7.86
C PHE A 4 18.21 12.57 8.55
N PHE A 5 17.81 11.31 8.69
CA PHE A 5 18.67 10.22 9.17
C PHE A 5 19.82 9.94 8.21
N ASN A 6 19.56 9.94 6.89
CA ASN A 6 20.60 9.79 5.87
C ASN A 6 21.61 10.94 5.94
N PHE A 7 21.14 12.18 6.10
CA PHE A 7 21.98 13.36 6.26
C PHE A 7 22.84 13.36 7.53
N ILE A 8 22.29 12.92 8.68
CA ILE A 8 23.01 12.94 9.97
C ILE A 8 23.98 11.77 10.13
N MET A 9 23.61 10.57 9.67
CA MET A 9 24.41 9.36 9.90
C MET A 9 25.21 8.91 8.68
N GLY A 10 24.98 9.47 7.50
CA GLY A 10 25.60 9.01 6.25
C GLY A 10 25.19 7.59 5.85
N ILE A 11 24.12 7.06 6.43
CA ILE A 11 23.64 5.70 6.22
C ILE A 11 22.35 5.77 5.40
N ASN A 12 22.37 5.14 4.23
CA ASN A 12 21.16 4.86 3.46
C ASN A 12 20.32 3.82 4.19
N PHE A 13 19.27 4.26 4.88
CA PHE A 13 18.41 3.40 5.71
C PHE A 13 17.86 2.19 4.93
N VAL A 14 17.46 2.38 3.68
CA VAL A 14 16.90 1.32 2.84
C VAL A 14 17.94 0.24 2.57
N GLU A 15 19.15 0.66 2.21
CA GLU A 15 20.29 -0.23 1.97
C GLU A 15 20.69 -0.98 3.24
N ARG A 16 20.67 -0.31 4.40
CA ARG A 16 20.98 -0.97 5.66
C ARG A 16 19.95 -2.04 6.04
N VAL A 17 18.67 -1.81 5.79
CA VAL A 17 17.65 -2.83 5.98
C VAL A 17 17.85 -3.98 5.00
N ALA A 18 18.17 -3.69 3.73
CA ALA A 18 18.44 -4.73 2.73
C ALA A 18 19.63 -5.61 3.12
N LEU A 19 20.73 -5.01 3.58
CA LEU A 19 21.92 -5.74 4.05
C LEU A 19 21.62 -6.65 5.24
N LEU A 20 20.87 -6.16 6.24
CA LEU A 20 20.47 -6.97 7.40
C LEU A 20 19.60 -8.17 7.00
N TYR A 21 18.76 -8.01 5.98
CA TYR A 21 17.99 -9.10 5.42
C TYR A 21 18.89 -10.11 4.70
N GLU A 22 19.78 -9.65 3.80
CA GLU A 22 20.72 -10.51 3.07
C GLU A 22 21.58 -11.34 4.04
N GLU A 23 22.13 -10.72 5.09
CA GLU A 23 22.91 -11.39 6.13
C GLU A 23 22.08 -12.45 6.88
N SER A 24 20.82 -12.15 7.21
CA SER A 24 19.91 -13.09 7.86
C SER A 24 19.60 -14.30 6.96
N PHE A 25 19.48 -14.08 5.65
CA PHE A 25 19.29 -15.14 4.67
C PHE A 25 20.53 -16.03 4.54
N GLU A 26 21.73 -15.44 4.45
CA GLU A 26 22.98 -16.19 4.39
C GLU A 26 23.21 -17.03 5.64
N MET A 27 22.95 -16.47 6.83
CA MET A 27 23.03 -17.21 8.08
C MET A 27 22.07 -18.40 8.11
N THR A 28 20.84 -18.22 7.61
CA THR A 28 19.86 -19.32 7.56
C THR A 28 20.25 -20.37 6.52
N LYS A 29 20.80 -19.97 5.38
CA LYS A 29 21.34 -20.88 4.37
C LYS A 29 22.50 -21.70 4.91
N ALA A 30 23.43 -21.06 5.63
CA ALA A 30 24.55 -21.74 6.28
C ALA A 30 24.07 -22.80 7.30
N LEU A 31 22.98 -22.52 8.03
CA LEU A 31 22.34 -23.51 8.90
C LEU A 31 21.78 -24.69 8.09
N PHE A 32 21.10 -24.43 6.97
CA PHE A 32 20.59 -25.50 6.10
C PHE A 32 21.69 -26.33 5.43
N ASP A 33 22.82 -25.71 5.07
CA ASP A 33 23.98 -26.39 4.49
C ASP A 33 24.78 -27.19 5.52
N SER A 34 24.65 -26.86 6.81
CA SER A 34 25.23 -27.66 7.89
C SER A 34 24.50 -28.98 8.15
N VAL A 35 23.30 -29.18 7.57
CA VAL A 35 22.54 -30.43 7.69
C VAL A 35 23.10 -31.47 6.71
N PRO A 36 23.58 -32.64 7.19
CA PRO A 36 24.10 -33.71 6.34
C PRO A 36 23.10 -34.13 5.26
N GLU A 37 23.57 -34.35 4.02
CA GLU A 37 22.75 -34.70 2.86
C GLU A 37 21.84 -35.93 3.11
N GLY A 38 22.30 -36.90 3.89
CA GLY A 38 21.51 -38.10 4.25
C GLY A 38 20.29 -37.82 5.16
N MET A 39 20.20 -36.65 5.78
CA MET A 39 19.05 -36.20 6.57
C MET A 39 18.16 -35.19 5.82
N ARG A 40 18.56 -34.77 4.60
CA ARG A 40 17.76 -33.90 3.74
C ARG A 40 16.65 -34.72 3.08
N THR A 41 15.49 -34.75 3.70
CA THR A 41 14.28 -35.30 3.06
C THR A 41 13.84 -34.39 1.91
N GLY A 42 13.02 -34.90 0.97
CA GLY A 42 12.50 -34.05 -0.12
C GLY A 42 11.75 -32.79 0.37
N GLN A 43 11.13 -32.85 1.56
CA GLN A 43 10.50 -31.69 2.20
C GLN A 43 11.52 -30.65 2.68
N PHE A 44 12.73 -31.07 3.04
CA PHE A 44 13.80 -30.17 3.46
C PHE A 44 14.34 -29.38 2.27
N GLU A 45 14.58 -30.04 1.12
CA GLU A 45 15.00 -29.36 -0.11
C GLU A 45 13.93 -28.39 -0.62
N GLU A 46 12.65 -28.77 -0.56
CA GLU A 46 11.55 -27.88 -0.90
C GLU A 46 11.49 -26.65 0.02
N SER A 47 11.76 -26.83 1.32
CA SER A 47 11.82 -25.72 2.29
C SER A 47 12.98 -24.76 1.99
N ILE A 48 14.14 -25.28 1.60
CA ILE A 48 15.29 -24.47 1.16
C ILE A 48 14.91 -23.64 -0.07
N LYS A 49 14.30 -24.27 -1.08
CA LYS A 49 13.89 -23.58 -2.30
C LYS A 49 12.88 -22.48 -2.02
N ASN A 50 11.85 -22.75 -1.22
CA ASN A 50 10.86 -21.75 -0.83
C ASN A 50 11.51 -20.58 -0.06
N PHE A 51 12.51 -20.87 0.75
CA PHE A 51 13.25 -19.86 1.50
C PHE A 51 14.11 -18.97 0.59
N GLU A 52 14.81 -19.55 -0.38
CA GLU A 52 15.59 -18.79 -1.39
C GLU A 52 14.67 -17.91 -2.28
N GLU A 53 13.51 -18.43 -2.69
CA GLU A 53 12.51 -17.63 -3.42
C GLU A 53 11.98 -16.46 -2.57
N MET A 54 11.72 -16.69 -1.28
CA MET A 54 11.30 -15.64 -0.35
C MET A 54 12.39 -14.58 -0.15
N ALA A 55 13.67 -14.96 -0.19
CA ALA A 55 14.81 -14.06 -0.11
C ALA A 55 14.85 -13.07 -1.28
N GLY A 56 14.74 -13.57 -2.51
CA GLY A 56 14.71 -12.73 -3.71
C GLY A 56 13.52 -11.76 -3.72
N MET A 57 12.37 -12.22 -3.22
CA MET A 57 11.18 -11.37 -3.10
C MET A 57 11.37 -10.27 -2.04
N MET A 58 11.94 -10.60 -0.88
CA MET A 58 12.19 -9.64 0.20
C MET A 58 13.19 -8.55 -0.21
N ARG A 59 14.25 -8.93 -0.92
CA ARG A 59 15.22 -7.97 -1.48
C ARG A 59 14.51 -6.95 -2.38
N THR A 60 13.71 -7.45 -3.32
CA THR A 60 12.91 -6.61 -4.23
C THR A 60 11.92 -5.70 -3.47
N LEU A 61 11.28 -6.22 -2.41
CA LEU A 61 10.36 -5.45 -1.58
C LEU A 61 11.06 -4.29 -0.87
N VAL A 62 12.21 -4.54 -0.24
CA VAL A 62 12.95 -3.53 0.53
C VAL A 62 13.54 -2.47 -0.40
N THR A 63 14.16 -2.85 -1.52
CA THR A 63 14.86 -1.87 -2.37
C THR A 63 13.90 -1.10 -3.28
N ASN A 64 12.90 -1.77 -3.85
CA ASN A 64 12.12 -1.20 -4.95
C ASN A 64 10.72 -0.73 -4.53
N ILE A 65 10.13 -1.35 -3.50
CA ILE A 65 8.72 -1.14 -3.13
C ILE A 65 8.59 -0.28 -1.86
N PHE A 66 9.62 -0.27 -1.00
CA PHE A 66 9.63 0.47 0.25
C PHE A 66 9.25 1.96 0.13
N PRO A 67 9.71 2.73 -0.89
CA PRO A 67 9.31 4.13 -1.03
C PRO A 67 7.80 4.31 -1.23
N ALA A 68 7.16 3.52 -2.10
CA ALA A 68 5.72 3.56 -2.30
C ALA A 68 4.95 3.16 -1.04
N VAL A 69 5.42 2.14 -0.31
CA VAL A 69 4.81 1.73 0.97
C VAL A 69 4.87 2.85 2.00
N LEU A 70 5.99 3.59 2.08
CA LEU A 70 6.09 4.75 2.97
C LEU A 70 5.12 5.87 2.60
N ILE A 71 4.94 6.14 1.30
CA ILE A 71 3.95 7.11 0.83
C ILE A 71 2.55 6.67 1.26
N GLY A 72 2.18 5.42 1.01
CA GLY A 72 0.90 4.86 1.43
C GLY A 72 0.69 4.93 2.95
N ALA A 73 1.70 4.52 3.73
CA ALA A 73 1.67 4.58 5.19
C ALA A 73 1.53 6.02 5.71
N SER A 74 2.19 6.99 5.06
CA SER A 74 2.09 8.41 5.42
C SER A 74 0.67 8.95 5.20
N ILE A 75 0.01 8.55 4.12
CA ILE A 75 -1.38 8.95 3.83
C ILE A 75 -2.33 8.36 4.89
N ILE A 76 -2.20 7.07 5.21
CA ILE A 76 -3.02 6.41 6.24
C ILE A 76 -2.81 7.07 7.60
N THR A 77 -1.55 7.31 7.97
CA THR A 77 -1.19 7.95 9.25
C THR A 77 -1.73 9.38 9.30
N SER A 78 -1.65 10.14 8.21
CA SER A 78 -2.21 11.49 8.11
C SER A 78 -3.74 11.48 8.31
N TYR A 79 -4.43 10.51 7.72
CA TYR A 79 -5.87 10.34 7.90
C TYR A 79 -6.25 9.99 9.35
N ILE A 80 -5.53 9.07 9.97
CA ILE A 80 -5.70 8.73 11.39
C ILE A 80 -5.46 9.96 12.26
N ASN A 81 -4.37 10.70 12.02
CA ASN A 81 -4.04 11.93 12.73
C ASN A 81 -5.16 12.96 12.61
N TYR A 82 -5.73 13.14 11.43
CA TYR A 82 -6.87 14.04 11.22
C TYR A 82 -8.09 13.61 12.04
N ILE A 83 -8.44 12.31 12.07
CA ILE A 83 -9.56 11.81 12.87
C ILE A 83 -9.32 12.05 14.37
N VAL A 84 -8.12 11.75 14.85
CA VAL A 84 -7.74 11.95 16.26
C VAL A 84 -7.78 13.43 16.62
N ALA A 85 -7.18 14.29 15.78
CA ALA A 85 -7.20 15.74 15.96
C ALA A 85 -8.62 16.31 15.95
N SER A 86 -9.50 15.82 15.06
CA SER A 86 -10.91 16.21 15.01
C SER A 86 -11.65 15.85 16.29
N ARG A 87 -11.44 14.63 16.84
CA ARG A 87 -12.06 14.22 18.10
C ARG A 87 -11.53 15.01 19.30
N ILE A 88 -10.23 15.25 19.37
CA ILE A 88 -9.63 16.03 20.45
C ILE A 88 -10.06 17.50 20.37
N GLY A 89 -10.07 18.10 19.18
CA GLY A 89 -10.48 19.50 18.97
C GLY A 89 -11.92 19.79 19.39
N ARG A 90 -12.83 18.81 19.23
CA ARG A 90 -14.20 18.91 19.77
C ARG A 90 -14.24 19.08 21.29
N ARG A 91 -13.29 18.49 22.03
CA ARG A 91 -13.17 18.67 23.49
C ARG A 91 -12.79 20.10 23.87
N PHE A 92 -12.20 20.86 22.95
CA PHE A 92 -11.79 22.25 23.13
C PHE A 92 -12.71 23.25 22.42
N SER A 93 -13.94 22.85 22.06
CA SER A 93 -14.92 23.70 21.35
C SER A 93 -14.42 24.24 19.99
N ILE A 94 -13.43 23.58 19.39
CA ILE A 94 -12.96 23.90 18.04
C ILE A 94 -13.89 23.18 17.05
N SER A 95 -14.66 23.97 16.29
CA SER A 95 -15.55 23.48 15.23
C SER A 95 -14.74 22.96 14.03
N ILE A 96 -14.33 21.70 14.10
CA ILE A 96 -13.76 20.98 12.95
C ILE A 96 -14.90 20.30 12.21
N LYS A 97 -15.08 20.63 10.91
CA LYS A 97 -16.13 20.07 10.04
C LYS A 97 -16.19 18.56 10.20
N GLU A 98 -17.37 18.02 10.51
CA GLU A 98 -17.53 16.58 10.67
C GLU A 98 -17.20 15.87 9.35
N HIS A 99 -16.29 14.91 9.40
CA HIS A 99 -15.97 14.10 8.24
C HIS A 99 -17.14 13.13 7.98
N GLU A 100 -17.69 13.13 6.76
CA GLU A 100 -18.79 12.26 6.31
C GLU A 100 -18.42 10.75 6.30
N GLY A 101 -17.23 10.41 6.79
CA GLY A 101 -16.67 9.08 6.88
C GLY A 101 -16.07 8.60 5.57
N ILE A 102 -15.32 7.50 5.64
CA ILE A 102 -14.63 6.92 4.47
C ILE A 102 -15.60 6.51 3.35
N SER A 103 -16.90 6.36 3.61
CA SER A 103 -17.93 6.09 2.58
C SER A 103 -18.11 7.24 1.60
N HIS A 104 -17.80 8.47 1.98
CA HIS A 104 -17.86 9.66 1.12
C HIS A 104 -16.48 10.12 0.64
N PHE A 105 -15.42 9.41 1.03
CA PHE A 105 -14.08 9.66 0.51
C PHE A 105 -14.03 9.38 -0.99
N SER A 106 -13.55 10.35 -1.76
CA SER A 106 -13.23 10.17 -3.17
C SER A 106 -12.02 11.02 -3.53
N PHE A 107 -11.09 10.47 -4.31
CA PHE A 107 -10.08 11.28 -4.96
C PHE A 107 -10.71 12.29 -5.94
N PRO A 108 -10.07 13.45 -6.17
CA PRO A 108 -10.49 14.39 -7.21
C PRO A 108 -10.27 13.78 -8.59
N ARG A 109 -11.03 14.21 -9.60
CA ARG A 109 -10.89 13.68 -10.98
C ARG A 109 -9.50 13.97 -11.57
N SER A 110 -8.91 15.09 -11.17
CA SER A 110 -7.54 15.49 -11.53
C SER A 110 -6.48 14.47 -11.08
N PHE A 111 -6.72 13.67 -10.04
CA PHE A 111 -5.78 12.65 -9.58
C PHE A 111 -5.46 11.63 -10.68
N MET A 112 -6.49 11.12 -11.38
CA MET A 112 -6.29 10.17 -12.48
C MET A 112 -5.48 10.78 -13.62
N ILE A 113 -5.80 12.03 -13.96
CA ILE A 113 -5.13 12.75 -15.05
C ILE A 113 -3.66 13.00 -14.68
N ALA A 114 -3.39 13.44 -13.46
CA ALA A 114 -2.04 13.66 -12.96
C ALA A 114 -1.22 12.37 -12.95
N MET A 115 -1.80 11.27 -12.46
CA MET A 115 -1.11 9.98 -12.42
C MET A 115 -0.87 9.41 -13.83
N ALA A 116 -1.83 9.52 -14.74
CA ALA A 116 -1.64 9.14 -16.14
C ALA A 116 -0.53 9.99 -16.78
N GLY A 117 -0.51 11.30 -16.53
CA GLY A 117 0.56 12.20 -17.00
C GLY A 117 1.94 11.83 -16.46
N LEU A 118 2.04 11.48 -15.17
CA LEU A 118 3.30 11.02 -14.57
C LEU A 118 3.78 9.69 -15.15
N LEU A 119 2.87 8.74 -15.40
CA LEU A 119 3.20 7.46 -16.04
C LEU A 119 3.67 7.68 -17.48
N LEU A 120 2.99 8.54 -18.25
CA LEU A 120 3.39 8.90 -19.62
C LEU A 120 4.76 9.60 -19.63
N LEU A 121 4.98 10.55 -18.73
CA LEU A 121 6.27 11.22 -18.60
C LEU A 121 7.39 10.23 -18.26
N SER A 122 7.14 9.32 -17.32
CA SER A 122 8.09 8.27 -16.96
C SER A 122 8.39 7.35 -18.15
N TYR A 123 7.40 7.04 -18.98
CA TYR A 123 7.59 6.25 -20.20
C TYR A 123 8.48 6.99 -21.23
N LEU A 124 8.23 8.29 -21.45
CA LEU A 124 9.03 9.11 -22.36
C LEU A 124 10.50 9.22 -21.90
N LEU A 125 10.75 9.31 -20.60
CA LEU A 125 12.10 9.30 -20.04
C LEU A 125 12.83 7.97 -20.30
N GLY A 126 12.10 6.85 -20.33
CA GLY A 126 12.65 5.54 -20.70
C GLY A 126 13.18 5.49 -22.13
N LEU A 127 12.52 6.19 -23.06
CA LEU A 127 13.00 6.32 -24.45
C LEU A 127 14.35 7.08 -24.55
N LEU A 128 14.72 7.83 -23.51
CA LEU A 128 16.00 8.55 -23.40
C LEU A 128 17.10 7.71 -22.73
N ASN A 129 16.93 6.37 -22.63
CA ASN A 129 17.84 5.44 -21.94
C ASN A 129 18.03 5.72 -20.44
N ILE A 130 17.07 6.38 -19.79
CA ILE A 130 17.04 6.52 -18.33
C ILE A 130 16.40 5.26 -17.73
N ASN A 131 17.01 4.67 -16.70
CA ASN A 131 16.38 3.56 -15.98
C ASN A 131 15.18 4.08 -15.19
N ILE A 132 13.98 3.79 -15.69
CA ILE A 132 12.70 4.27 -15.16
C ILE A 132 11.85 3.14 -14.55
N GLU A 133 12.32 1.91 -14.53
CA GLU A 133 11.54 0.73 -14.09
C GLU A 133 11.08 0.90 -12.64
N ILE A 134 11.98 1.34 -11.76
CA ILE A 134 11.68 1.57 -10.35
C ILE A 134 10.64 2.70 -10.19
N ILE A 135 10.74 3.76 -11.00
CA ILE A 135 9.81 4.90 -10.96
C ILE A 135 8.41 4.45 -11.39
N GLN A 136 8.31 3.72 -12.50
CA GLN A 136 7.05 3.19 -12.99
C GLN A 136 6.42 2.21 -11.99
N LEU A 137 7.22 1.32 -11.40
CA LEU A 137 6.75 0.39 -10.38
C LEU A 137 6.17 1.13 -9.18
N ASN A 138 6.87 2.14 -8.66
CA ASN A 138 6.38 2.94 -7.53
C ASN A 138 5.10 3.71 -7.89
N LEU A 139 5.03 4.34 -9.07
CA LEU A 139 3.83 5.02 -9.54
C LEU A 139 2.64 4.06 -9.65
N PHE A 140 2.86 2.88 -10.21
CA PHE A 140 1.84 1.85 -10.33
C PHE A 140 1.32 1.41 -8.96
N ILE A 141 2.23 1.17 -7.99
CA ILE A 141 1.86 0.79 -6.62
C ILE A 141 1.04 1.90 -5.96
N ILE A 142 1.42 3.18 -6.10
CA ILE A 142 0.68 4.29 -5.52
C ILE A 142 -0.74 4.37 -6.12
N VAL A 143 -0.85 4.25 -7.45
CA VAL A 143 -2.16 4.24 -8.14
C VAL A 143 -2.99 3.05 -7.65
N PHE A 144 -2.39 1.86 -7.56
CA PHE A 144 -3.06 0.66 -7.08
C PHE A 144 -3.59 0.83 -5.66
N MET A 145 -2.75 1.31 -4.73
CA MET A 145 -3.16 1.58 -3.34
C MET A 145 -4.28 2.64 -3.27
N ALA A 146 -4.19 3.70 -4.07
CA ALA A 146 -5.21 4.73 -4.14
C ALA A 146 -6.55 4.15 -4.65
N MET A 147 -6.52 3.35 -5.71
CA MET A 147 -7.73 2.71 -6.25
C MET A 147 -8.30 1.67 -5.28
N LEU A 148 -7.46 0.96 -4.54
CA LEU A 148 -7.89 0.01 -3.52
C LEU A 148 -8.63 0.74 -2.39
N LEU A 149 -8.09 1.86 -1.90
CA LEU A 149 -8.76 2.72 -0.91
C LEU A 149 -10.10 3.27 -1.42
N GLN A 150 -10.12 3.75 -2.67
CA GLN A 150 -11.34 4.22 -3.34
C GLN A 150 -12.39 3.09 -3.44
N GLY A 151 -11.96 1.86 -3.75
CA GLY A 151 -12.84 0.69 -3.82
C GLY A 151 -13.47 0.35 -2.47
N ILE A 152 -12.69 0.36 -1.39
CA ILE A 152 -13.20 0.14 -0.04
C ILE A 152 -14.22 1.22 0.34
N ALA A 153 -13.94 2.49 0.00
CA ALA A 153 -14.86 3.61 0.22
C ALA A 153 -16.20 3.39 -0.50
N VAL A 154 -16.15 2.89 -1.75
CA VAL A 154 -17.33 2.55 -2.55
C VAL A 154 -18.14 1.43 -1.91
N ILE A 155 -17.49 0.33 -1.52
CA ILE A 155 -18.18 -0.81 -0.92
C ILE A 155 -18.88 -0.37 0.37
N LYS A 156 -18.17 0.40 1.22
CA LYS A 156 -18.76 0.94 2.45
C LYS A 156 -19.96 1.84 2.16
N PHE A 157 -19.91 2.71 1.15
CA PHE A 157 -21.03 3.57 0.77
C PHE A 157 -22.31 2.77 0.48
N TYR A 158 -22.20 1.69 -0.30
CA TYR A 158 -23.36 0.86 -0.61
C TYR A 158 -23.84 0.03 0.59
N ILE A 159 -22.94 -0.45 1.45
CA ILE A 159 -23.32 -1.08 2.73
C ILE A 159 -24.11 -0.11 3.60
N ASP A 160 -23.68 1.14 3.69
CA ASP A 160 -24.35 2.16 4.50
C ASP A 160 -25.74 2.50 3.98
N LYS A 161 -25.94 2.43 2.67
CA LYS A 161 -27.23 2.70 2.00
C LYS A 161 -28.23 1.54 2.14
N ARG A 162 -27.79 0.31 2.40
CA ARG A 162 -28.63 -0.90 2.45
C ARG A 162 -29.51 -1.04 3.70
N GLY A 163 -29.53 -0.06 4.60
CA GLY A 163 -30.40 -0.08 5.78
C GLY A 163 -30.00 -1.09 6.87
N PHE A 164 -28.85 -1.75 6.76
CA PHE A 164 -28.39 -2.70 7.78
C PHE A 164 -28.16 -2.04 9.14
N GLY A 165 -28.37 -2.78 10.23
CA GLY A 165 -28.01 -2.36 11.58
C GLY A 165 -26.49 -2.19 11.75
N LYS A 166 -26.06 -1.36 12.72
CA LYS A 166 -24.63 -1.01 12.93
C LYS A 166 -23.74 -2.24 13.07
N PHE A 167 -24.18 -3.24 13.83
CA PHE A 167 -23.43 -4.48 14.05
C PHE A 167 -23.15 -5.23 12.73
N VAL A 168 -24.18 -5.45 11.92
CA VAL A 168 -24.07 -6.16 10.63
C VAL A 168 -23.12 -5.43 9.69
N ARG A 169 -23.19 -4.09 9.60
CA ARG A 169 -22.25 -3.30 8.79
C ARG A 169 -20.81 -3.50 9.23
N THR A 170 -20.55 -3.49 10.53
CA THR A 170 -19.21 -3.68 11.08
C THR A 170 -18.67 -5.07 10.76
N VAL A 171 -19.48 -6.11 10.92
CA VAL A 171 -19.08 -7.49 10.60
C VAL A 171 -18.75 -7.64 9.10
N ILE A 172 -19.60 -7.11 8.21
CA ILE A 172 -19.35 -7.15 6.76
C ILE A 172 -18.05 -6.42 6.42
N MET A 173 -17.80 -5.26 7.01
CA MET A 173 -16.56 -4.50 6.79
C MET A 173 -15.32 -5.27 7.29
N ILE A 174 -15.39 -5.94 8.43
CA ILE A 174 -14.30 -6.78 8.93
C ILE A 174 -13.99 -7.91 7.94
N VAL A 175 -15.02 -8.57 7.40
CA VAL A 175 -14.84 -9.64 6.41
C VAL A 175 -14.19 -9.10 5.13
N ILE A 176 -14.62 -7.93 4.64
CA ILE A 176 -14.01 -7.29 3.45
C ILE A 176 -12.54 -6.95 3.69
N VAL A 177 -12.20 -6.39 4.86
CA VAL A 177 -10.83 -6.06 5.22
C VAL A 177 -9.98 -7.32 5.40
N TYR A 178 -10.53 -8.38 5.98
CA TYR A 178 -9.85 -9.66 6.07
C TYR A 178 -9.56 -10.27 4.68
N MET A 179 -10.50 -10.10 3.75
CA MET A 179 -10.42 -10.59 2.37
C MET A 179 -9.63 -9.66 1.42
N ILE A 180 -9.04 -8.58 1.94
CA ILE A 180 -8.38 -7.54 1.15
C ILE A 180 -7.25 -8.05 0.26
N ILE A 181 -6.46 -9.02 0.72
CA ILE A 181 -5.33 -9.55 -0.03
C ILE A 181 -5.84 -10.32 -1.26
N ASN A 182 -6.81 -11.21 -1.05
CA ASN A 182 -7.38 -12.07 -2.09
C ASN A 182 -8.18 -11.29 -3.14
N PHE A 183 -8.85 -10.20 -2.74
CA PHE A 183 -9.75 -9.43 -3.62
C PHE A 183 -9.24 -8.02 -3.92
N SER A 184 -7.97 -7.74 -3.64
CA SER A 184 -7.32 -6.43 -3.81
C SER A 184 -7.53 -5.85 -5.21
N VAL A 185 -7.36 -6.66 -6.25
CA VAL A 185 -7.56 -6.27 -7.66
C VAL A 185 -9.02 -5.89 -7.93
N ILE A 186 -9.98 -6.66 -7.42
CA ILE A 186 -11.41 -6.35 -7.60
C ILE A 186 -11.75 -5.02 -6.93
N TYR A 187 -11.24 -4.80 -5.71
CA TYR A 187 -11.46 -3.54 -5.00
C TYR A 187 -10.85 -2.36 -5.75
N ALA A 188 -9.63 -2.51 -6.26
CA ALA A 188 -9.00 -1.49 -7.08
C ALA A 188 -9.81 -1.17 -8.36
N LEU A 189 -10.34 -2.18 -9.05
CA LEU A 189 -11.19 -1.98 -10.22
C LEU A 189 -12.48 -1.24 -9.88
N ILE A 190 -13.14 -1.59 -8.78
CA ILE A 190 -14.33 -0.86 -8.29
C ILE A 190 -13.99 0.60 -8.02
N GLY A 191 -12.84 0.86 -7.39
CA GLY A 191 -12.35 2.20 -7.13
C GLY A 191 -12.11 3.00 -8.42
N LEU A 192 -11.47 2.38 -9.41
CA LEU A 192 -11.21 2.98 -10.71
C LEU A 192 -12.52 3.35 -11.45
N VAL A 193 -13.49 2.44 -11.47
CA VAL A 193 -14.81 2.65 -12.08
C VAL A 193 -15.56 3.79 -11.37
N ASP A 194 -15.58 3.80 -10.04
CA ASP A 194 -16.21 4.90 -9.31
C ASP A 194 -15.50 6.23 -9.57
N LEU A 195 -14.17 6.26 -9.59
CA LEU A 195 -13.44 7.51 -9.83
C LEU A 195 -13.73 8.08 -11.23
N THR A 196 -13.92 7.21 -12.23
CA THR A 196 -14.21 7.58 -13.62
C THR A 196 -15.67 7.99 -13.82
N VAL A 197 -16.61 7.14 -13.41
CA VAL A 197 -18.04 7.26 -13.75
C VAL A 197 -18.84 7.94 -12.62
N ASN A 198 -18.25 8.06 -11.43
CA ASN A 198 -18.92 8.57 -10.22
C ASN A 198 -20.19 7.77 -9.87
N ILE A 199 -20.05 6.44 -9.69
CA ILE A 199 -21.19 5.55 -9.42
C ILE A 199 -21.91 5.90 -8.11
N ARG A 200 -21.19 6.47 -7.14
CA ARG A 200 -21.76 6.99 -5.88
C ARG A 200 -22.49 8.33 -6.03
N LYS A 201 -22.36 9.02 -7.17
CA LYS A 201 -22.92 10.36 -7.44
C LYS A 201 -22.54 11.39 -6.38
N LEU A 202 -21.29 11.38 -5.92
CA LEU A 202 -20.78 12.34 -4.94
C LEU A 202 -20.53 13.70 -5.60
N ASN A 203 -20.82 14.79 -4.87
CA ASN A 203 -20.37 16.14 -5.24
C ASN A 203 -18.87 16.23 -4.97
N ARG A 204 -18.05 16.00 -6.00
CA ARG A 204 -16.59 16.09 -5.91
C ARG A 204 -16.18 17.53 -6.16
N ALA A 205 -15.30 18.07 -5.31
CA ALA A 205 -14.59 19.31 -5.64
C ALA A 205 -13.85 19.06 -6.97
N GLN A 206 -14.04 19.96 -7.93
CA GLN A 206 -13.41 19.89 -9.26
C GLN A 206 -11.91 20.11 -9.15
#